data_AF-A0A938QK05-F1
#
_entry.id   AF-A0A938QK05-F1
#
_cell.length_a   1.000
_cell.length_b   1.000
_cell.length_c   1.000
_cell.angle_alpha   90.00
_cell.angle_beta   90.00
_cell.angle_gamma   90.00
#
_symmetry.space_group_name_H-M   'P 1'
#
loop_
_entity.id
_entity.type
_entity.pdbx_description
1 polymer ?
#
loop_
_entity_poly.entity_id
_entity_poly.type
_entity_poly.pdbx_seq_one_letter_code
_entity_poly.pdbx_strand_id
1 'polypeptide(L)'
;MINHLTRMSRGFICVAGINTDTGEHIRPILRSGNLTEKFLVINGGPFDIGSIIKLERFFSRPDPPHTEDLLVPRLHITLTGVAPPEAFWKKLTEVSKFTLQEIFGEEMLHVGKSRYGAYPGKGRVSLGCLRLAKKPSIYIDTSFDKPRIRMSFSDGKLECDAPVTDLRLYHIDNFSPNYQLIEKMNEHVLKSSDLILSLGLSRPFSRSPEFDPVNWLQVNNIHFIEKPILRISDIKP
;
A
#
# COMPACT_ATOMS: atom_id res chain seq x y z
N MET A 1 1.41 -12.01 6.36
CA MET A 1 0.42 -12.08 5.25
C MET A 1 0.44 -10.78 4.47
N ILE A 2 0.69 -10.81 3.17
CA ILE A 2 0.90 -9.60 2.34
C ILE A 2 -0.42 -8.91 2.03
N ASN A 3 -0.55 -7.63 2.40
CA ASN A 3 -1.70 -6.77 2.08
C ASN A 3 -1.30 -5.43 1.44
N HIS A 4 0.01 -5.10 1.40
CA HIS A 4 0.54 -4.00 0.62
C HIS A 4 1.44 -4.56 -0.50
N LEU A 5 1.13 -4.21 -1.75
CA LEU A 5 1.91 -4.48 -2.94
C LEU A 5 1.94 -3.21 -3.80
N THR A 6 3.02 -2.47 -3.64
CA THR A 6 3.15 -1.09 -4.07
C THR A 6 4.16 -0.96 -5.21
N ARG A 7 3.79 -0.21 -6.24
CA ARG A 7 4.65 0.22 -7.33
C ARG A 7 5.53 1.38 -6.88
N MET A 8 6.84 1.27 -7.10
CA MET A 8 7.81 2.34 -6.87
C MET A 8 8.38 2.87 -8.20
N SER A 9 9.24 3.89 -8.14
CA SER A 9 9.98 4.36 -9.30
C SER A 9 10.98 3.31 -9.80
N ARG A 10 11.36 3.40 -11.08
CA ARG A 10 12.43 2.58 -11.70
C ARG A 10 12.19 1.06 -11.67
N GLY A 11 10.93 0.60 -11.71
CA GLY A 11 10.59 -0.84 -11.74
C GLY A 11 10.81 -1.55 -10.41
N PHE A 12 11.01 -0.79 -9.32
CA PHE A 12 11.03 -1.33 -7.97
C PHE A 12 9.63 -1.52 -7.43
N ILE A 13 9.51 -2.43 -6.48
CA ILE A 13 8.27 -2.67 -5.73
C ILE A 13 8.55 -2.49 -4.24
N CYS A 14 7.51 -2.17 -3.51
CA CYS A 14 7.48 -2.22 -2.05
C CYS A 14 6.41 -3.23 -1.64
N VAL A 15 6.72 -4.05 -0.66
CA VAL A 15 5.79 -5.06 -0.14
C VAL A 15 5.70 -4.89 1.37
N ALA A 16 4.50 -4.96 1.91
CA ALA A 16 4.30 -5.05 3.34
C ALA A 16 3.15 -5.99 3.66
N GLY A 17 3.16 -6.51 4.86
CA GLY A 17 2.17 -7.47 5.32
C GLY A 17 1.84 -7.27 6.78
N ILE A 18 0.81 -7.97 7.21
CA ILE A 18 0.42 -8.08 8.62
C ILE A 18 1.06 -9.36 9.18
N ASN A 19 1.70 -9.25 10.34
CA ASN A 19 2.05 -10.39 11.16
C ASN A 19 0.76 -11.09 11.60
N THR A 20 0.59 -12.36 11.24
CA THR A 20 -0.67 -13.08 11.50
C THR A 20 -0.96 -13.26 12.98
N ASP A 21 0.09 -13.28 13.81
CA ASP A 21 0.00 -13.56 15.23
C ASP A 21 -0.22 -12.28 16.04
N THR A 22 0.52 -11.20 15.71
CA THR A 22 0.47 -9.94 16.47
C THR A 22 -0.48 -8.90 15.88
N GLY A 23 -0.83 -9.01 14.60
CA GLY A 23 -1.60 -7.99 13.88
C GLY A 23 -0.79 -6.75 13.47
N GLU A 24 0.50 -6.69 13.79
CA GLU A 24 1.36 -5.56 13.44
C GLU A 24 1.75 -5.60 11.95
N HIS A 25 1.85 -4.41 11.34
CA HIS A 25 2.42 -4.29 10.00
C HIS A 25 3.93 -4.50 10.03
N ILE A 26 4.42 -5.21 9.01
CA ILE A 26 5.83 -5.51 8.78
C ILE A 26 6.15 -5.21 7.32
N ARG A 27 7.26 -4.49 7.10
CA ARG A 27 7.78 -4.21 5.76
C ARG A 27 9.18 -4.81 5.59
N PRO A 28 9.30 -5.97 4.92
CA PRO A 28 10.61 -6.53 4.61
C PRO A 28 11.33 -5.64 3.59
N ILE A 29 12.53 -5.21 3.96
CA ILE A 29 13.49 -4.52 3.08
C ILE A 29 14.71 -5.41 2.89
N LEU A 30 15.22 -5.50 1.65
CA LEU A 30 16.40 -6.32 1.40
C LEU A 30 17.63 -5.68 2.05
N ARG A 31 18.48 -6.51 2.65
CA ARG A 31 19.80 -6.08 3.16
C ARG A 31 20.69 -5.49 2.06
N SER A 32 20.53 -5.97 0.83
CA SER A 32 21.25 -5.51 -0.36
C SER A 32 20.32 -5.44 -1.57
N GLY A 33 20.34 -4.33 -2.28
CA GLY A 33 19.49 -4.10 -3.47
C GLY A 33 18.07 -3.69 -3.12
N ASN A 34 17.20 -3.68 -4.14
CA ASN A 34 15.79 -3.33 -4.02
C ASN A 34 14.92 -4.52 -4.42
N LEU A 35 13.71 -4.59 -3.86
CA LEU A 35 12.69 -5.49 -4.36
C LEU A 35 12.27 -5.03 -5.76
N THR A 36 12.22 -5.98 -6.68
CA THR A 36 11.81 -5.77 -8.08
C THR A 36 10.72 -6.77 -8.43
N GLU A 37 10.18 -6.66 -9.63
CA GLU A 37 9.15 -7.56 -10.15
C GLU A 37 9.57 -9.04 -10.16
N LYS A 38 10.87 -9.33 -10.17
CA LYS A 38 11.40 -10.70 -10.05
C LYS A 38 11.00 -11.41 -8.75
N PHE A 39 10.53 -10.66 -7.76
CA PHE A 39 10.05 -11.21 -6.49
C PHE A 39 8.54 -11.42 -6.46
N LEU A 40 7.82 -11.12 -7.55
CA LEU A 40 6.39 -11.39 -7.65
C LEU A 40 6.13 -12.88 -7.91
N VAL A 41 5.01 -13.40 -7.40
CA VAL A 41 4.61 -14.81 -7.61
C VAL A 41 4.50 -15.18 -9.09
N ILE A 42 3.97 -14.28 -9.92
CA ILE A 42 3.90 -14.51 -11.39
C ILE A 42 5.28 -14.73 -12.03
N ASN A 43 6.36 -14.28 -11.37
CA ASN A 43 7.75 -14.43 -11.79
C ASN A 43 8.52 -15.47 -10.94
N GLY A 44 7.81 -16.31 -10.19
CA GLY A 44 8.40 -17.33 -9.31
C GLY A 44 8.93 -16.81 -7.96
N GLY A 45 8.64 -15.55 -7.61
CA GLY A 45 9.00 -14.96 -6.31
C GLY A 45 7.93 -15.17 -5.23
N PRO A 46 8.16 -14.69 -4.00
CA PRO A 46 7.27 -14.96 -2.88
C PRO A 46 6.13 -13.96 -2.69
N PHE A 47 6.09 -12.84 -3.44
CA PHE A 47 5.18 -11.74 -3.14
C PHE A 47 3.99 -11.63 -4.08
N ASP A 48 2.81 -11.56 -3.49
CA ASP A 48 1.55 -11.15 -4.10
C ASP A 48 0.55 -10.87 -2.97
N ILE A 49 -0.56 -10.18 -3.26
CA ILE A 49 -1.62 -9.96 -2.27
C ILE A 49 -2.15 -11.31 -1.75
N GLY A 50 -2.33 -11.42 -0.43
CA GLY A 50 -2.78 -12.62 0.25
C GLY A 50 -1.69 -13.67 0.50
N SER A 51 -0.47 -13.49 -0.02
CA SER A 51 0.63 -14.43 0.21
C SER A 51 1.01 -14.50 1.69
N ILE A 52 1.18 -15.71 2.22
CA ILE A 52 1.74 -15.95 3.56
C ILE A 52 3.22 -16.29 3.39
N ILE A 53 4.06 -15.42 3.92
CA ILE A 53 5.52 -15.58 3.86
C ILE A 53 6.07 -15.82 5.26
N LYS A 54 7.16 -16.58 5.32
CA LYS A 54 7.99 -16.74 6.51
C LYS A 54 9.26 -15.90 6.35
N LEU A 55 9.58 -15.13 7.39
CA LEU A 55 10.83 -14.40 7.53
C LEU A 55 11.67 -15.08 8.61
N GLU A 56 12.78 -15.71 8.24
CA GLU A 56 13.55 -16.53 9.20
C GLU A 56 14.65 -15.79 9.94
N ARG A 57 15.31 -14.84 9.25
CA ARG A 57 16.37 -14.01 9.84
C ARG A 57 16.18 -12.58 9.40
N PHE A 58 16.04 -11.69 10.35
CA PHE A 58 15.84 -10.27 10.09
C PHE A 58 16.36 -9.43 11.25
N PHE A 59 16.60 -8.15 10.96
CA PHE A 59 16.94 -7.14 11.94
C PHE A 59 15.93 -5.99 11.82
N SER A 60 15.40 -5.53 12.96
CA SER A 60 14.58 -4.33 12.96
C SER A 60 15.41 -3.11 12.58
N ARG A 61 14.88 -2.26 11.70
CA ARG A 61 15.51 -1.00 11.26
C ARG A 61 14.47 0.12 11.26
N PRO A 62 13.92 0.49 12.44
CA PRO A 62 12.90 1.51 12.51
C PRO A 62 13.49 2.88 12.18
N ASP A 63 12.81 3.64 11.35
CA ASP A 63 13.15 5.03 11.03
C ASP A 63 11.86 5.84 10.86
N PRO A 64 11.36 6.53 11.89
CA PRO A 64 10.05 7.18 11.85
C PRO A 64 9.78 8.01 10.57
N PRO A 65 8.61 7.88 9.93
CA PRO A 65 7.47 7.05 10.36
C PRO A 65 7.62 5.55 10.03
N HIS A 66 8.67 5.15 9.29
CA HIS A 66 8.93 3.79 8.80
C HIS A 66 9.43 2.83 9.89
N THR A 67 8.64 2.64 10.93
CA THR A 67 8.96 1.80 12.08
C THR A 67 8.80 0.30 11.81
N GLU A 68 8.09 -0.06 10.74
CA GLU A 68 7.78 -1.45 10.35
C GLU A 68 8.90 -2.14 9.56
N ASP A 69 9.99 -1.43 9.27
CA ASP A 69 11.07 -1.91 8.42
C ASP A 69 11.88 -3.03 9.07
N LEU A 70 11.93 -4.19 8.39
CA LEU A 70 12.79 -5.31 8.74
C LEU A 70 13.81 -5.56 7.65
N LEU A 71 15.11 -5.46 7.97
CA LEU A 71 16.19 -5.87 7.09
C LEU A 71 16.27 -7.39 6.99
N VAL A 72 15.95 -7.95 5.83
CA VAL A 72 15.92 -9.40 5.58
C VAL A 72 16.88 -9.76 4.44
N PRO A 73 17.74 -10.78 4.58
CA PRO A 73 18.42 -11.36 3.43
C PRO A 73 17.42 -12.11 2.54
N ARG A 74 17.56 -11.98 1.21
CA ARG A 74 16.65 -12.61 0.23
C ARG A 74 16.38 -14.09 0.50
N LEU A 75 17.41 -14.86 0.87
CA LEU A 75 17.32 -16.31 1.09
C LEU A 75 16.44 -16.69 2.30
N HIS A 76 16.10 -15.73 3.17
CA HIS A 76 15.27 -15.94 4.36
C HIS A 76 13.83 -15.46 4.18
N ILE A 77 13.39 -15.30 2.92
CA ILE A 77 12.01 -14.96 2.57
C ILE A 77 11.44 -16.15 1.80
N THR A 78 10.49 -16.86 2.41
CA THR A 78 9.90 -18.05 1.81
C THR A 78 8.39 -17.92 1.72
N LEU A 79 7.83 -18.21 0.54
CA LEU A 79 6.38 -18.36 0.38
C LEU A 79 5.95 -19.67 1.03
N THR A 80 5.04 -19.59 1.99
CA THR A 80 4.52 -20.74 2.74
C THR A 80 3.09 -21.11 2.37
N GLY A 81 2.38 -20.19 1.70
CA GLY A 81 1.02 -20.44 1.24
C GLY A 81 0.30 -19.15 0.86
N VAL A 82 -1.00 -19.25 0.71
CA VAL A 82 -1.90 -18.15 0.40
C VAL A 82 -2.99 -18.16 1.45
N ALA A 83 -3.31 -17.01 2.02
CA ALA A 83 -4.38 -16.91 3.00
C ALA A 83 -5.72 -17.24 2.34
N PRO A 84 -6.62 -17.98 3.03
CA PRO A 84 -8.02 -18.06 2.62
C PRO A 84 -8.64 -16.65 2.55
N PRO A 85 -9.50 -16.33 1.57
CA PRO A 85 -10.08 -15.00 1.42
C PRO A 85 -10.79 -14.47 2.67
N GLU A 86 -11.55 -15.33 3.36
CA GLU A 86 -12.24 -14.97 4.60
C GLU A 86 -11.27 -14.64 5.75
N ALA A 87 -10.20 -15.43 5.89
CA ALA A 87 -9.17 -15.19 6.91
C ALA A 87 -8.39 -13.89 6.61
N PHE A 88 -8.12 -13.62 5.33
CA PHE A 88 -7.49 -12.39 4.89
C PHE A 88 -8.36 -11.17 5.21
N TRP A 89 -9.64 -11.22 4.84
CA TRP A 89 -10.60 -10.15 5.12
C TRP A 89 -10.76 -9.91 6.62
N LYS A 90 -10.97 -10.98 7.40
CA LYS A 90 -11.08 -10.92 8.86
C LYS A 90 -9.88 -10.20 9.48
N LYS A 91 -8.66 -10.58 9.09
CA LYS A 91 -7.44 -9.95 9.61
C LYS A 91 -7.32 -8.48 9.18
N LEU A 92 -7.70 -8.13 7.94
CA LEU A 92 -7.76 -6.73 7.51
C LEU A 92 -8.74 -5.91 8.35
N THR A 93 -9.94 -6.45 8.62
CA THR A 93 -10.95 -5.78 9.45
C THR A 93 -10.43 -5.58 10.87
N GLU A 94 -9.81 -6.60 11.48
CA GLU A 94 -9.23 -6.54 12.83
C GLU A 94 -8.21 -5.40 12.99
N VAL A 95 -7.35 -5.19 12.00
CA VAL A 95 -6.28 -4.16 12.06
C VAL A 95 -6.72 -2.80 11.53
N SER A 96 -7.86 -2.73 10.84
CA SER A 96 -8.33 -1.49 10.24
C SER A 96 -8.77 -0.46 11.27
N LYS A 97 -8.62 0.82 10.91
CA LYS A 97 -9.11 1.97 11.67
C LYS A 97 -10.10 2.77 10.81
N PHE A 98 -10.81 3.70 11.43
CA PHE A 98 -11.81 4.51 10.75
C PHE A 98 -11.28 5.90 10.37
N THR A 99 -10.19 6.35 11.01
CA THR A 99 -9.57 7.66 10.72
C THR A 99 -8.07 7.55 10.46
N LEU A 100 -7.53 8.49 9.69
CA LEU A 100 -6.09 8.59 9.43
C LEU A 100 -5.30 8.87 10.71
N GLN A 101 -5.88 9.66 11.63
CA GLN A 101 -5.28 9.95 12.93
C GLN A 101 -5.13 8.68 13.79
N GLU A 102 -6.13 7.79 13.77
CA GLU A 102 -6.04 6.48 14.43
C GLU A 102 -5.03 5.52 13.80
N ILE A 103 -4.54 5.80 12.60
CA ILE A 103 -3.45 5.05 11.96
C ILE A 103 -2.12 5.73 12.23
N PHE A 104 -1.94 6.95 11.75
CA PHE A 104 -0.63 7.61 11.65
C PHE A 104 -0.29 8.51 12.84
N GLY A 105 -1.26 8.84 13.69
CA GLY A 105 -1.06 9.75 14.83
C GLY A 105 -1.40 11.21 14.52
N GLU A 106 -1.09 12.08 15.48
CA GLU A 106 -1.36 13.53 15.41
C GLU A 106 -0.32 14.28 14.58
N GLU A 107 0.80 13.63 14.27
CA GLU A 107 1.90 14.16 13.48
C GLU A 107 1.59 14.22 11.97
N MET A 108 0.38 13.84 11.58
CA MET A 108 -0.11 13.97 10.21
C MET A 108 -0.25 15.44 9.82
N LEU A 109 0.61 15.86 8.91
CA LEU A 109 0.63 17.18 8.30
C LEU A 109 -0.43 17.28 7.23
N HIS A 110 -1.18 18.38 7.23
CA HIS A 110 -2.01 18.78 6.11
C HIS A 110 -1.22 19.72 5.19
N VAL A 111 -1.11 19.37 3.91
CA VAL A 111 -0.35 20.14 2.93
C VAL A 111 -1.24 20.54 1.75
N GLY A 112 -1.59 21.83 1.69
CA GLY A 112 -2.51 22.36 0.67
C GLY A 112 -3.97 22.05 1.00
N LYS A 113 -4.78 21.67 0.01
CA LYS A 113 -6.22 21.48 0.20
C LYS A 113 -6.61 20.12 0.79
N SER A 114 -6.03 19.04 0.30
CA SER A 114 -6.49 17.67 0.60
C SER A 114 -5.36 16.63 0.64
N ARG A 115 -4.10 17.06 0.75
CA ARG A 115 -2.94 16.16 0.76
C ARG A 115 -2.37 16.08 2.15
N TYR A 116 -1.90 14.90 2.52
CA TYR A 116 -1.36 14.66 3.86
C TYR A 116 -0.04 13.90 3.81
N GLY A 117 0.70 13.97 4.90
CA GLY A 117 1.95 13.23 5.09
C GLY A 117 2.51 13.45 6.49
N ALA A 118 3.76 13.08 6.72
CA ALA A 118 4.50 13.38 7.94
C ALA A 118 5.90 13.88 7.61
N TYR A 119 6.53 14.62 8.53
CA TYR A 119 7.93 14.97 8.38
C TYR A 119 8.83 13.74 8.63
N PRO A 120 9.98 13.64 7.95
CA PRO A 120 10.97 12.61 8.24
C PRO A 120 11.40 12.64 9.70
N GLY A 121 11.55 11.46 10.31
CA GLY A 121 11.86 11.32 11.73
C GLY A 121 10.67 11.58 12.67
N LYS A 122 9.45 11.76 12.14
CA LYS A 122 8.21 11.97 12.91
C LYS A 122 7.15 10.93 12.58
N GLY A 123 6.17 10.79 13.47
CA GLY A 123 5.07 9.83 13.34
C GLY A 123 5.43 8.44 13.89
N ARG A 124 4.40 7.69 14.28
CA ARG A 124 4.56 6.41 14.98
C ARG A 124 4.68 5.19 14.06
N VAL A 125 3.98 5.24 12.92
CA VAL A 125 3.89 4.17 11.91
C VAL A 125 3.74 4.80 10.53
N SER A 126 4.12 4.05 9.50
CA SER A 126 4.01 4.43 8.09
C SER A 126 3.02 3.59 7.31
N LEU A 127 2.46 2.56 7.90
CA LEU A 127 1.52 1.64 7.28
C LEU A 127 0.25 1.51 8.11
N GLY A 128 -0.85 1.21 7.42
CA GLY A 128 -2.09 0.86 8.09
C GLY A 128 -3.22 0.53 7.14
N CYS A 129 -4.37 0.18 7.71
CA CYS A 129 -5.58 -0.14 6.98
C CYS A 129 -6.70 0.81 7.40
N LEU A 130 -7.36 1.44 6.42
CA LEU A 130 -8.45 2.37 6.62
C LEU A 130 -9.74 1.78 6.07
N ARG A 131 -10.76 1.68 6.92
CA ARG A 131 -12.12 1.32 6.52
C ARG A 131 -12.93 2.60 6.33
N LEU A 132 -13.48 2.78 5.14
CA LEU A 132 -14.18 4.01 4.79
C LEU A 132 -15.68 3.89 5.05
N ALA A 133 -16.27 4.93 5.65
CA ALA A 133 -17.72 5.05 5.77
C ALA A 133 -18.38 5.53 4.46
N LYS A 134 -17.63 6.24 3.62
CA LYS A 134 -18.08 6.76 2.32
C LYS A 134 -17.27 6.13 1.19
N LYS A 135 -17.93 5.87 0.06
CA LYS A 135 -17.28 5.30 -1.12
C LYS A 135 -16.26 6.30 -1.70
N PRO A 136 -14.98 5.88 -1.88
CA PRO A 136 -13.98 6.71 -2.52
C PRO A 136 -14.23 6.82 -4.03
N SER A 137 -13.47 7.67 -4.71
CA SER A 137 -13.44 7.77 -6.18
C SER A 137 -12.00 7.65 -6.67
N ILE A 138 -11.78 6.75 -7.64
CA ILE A 138 -10.47 6.55 -8.28
C ILE A 138 -10.50 7.30 -9.61
N TYR A 139 -9.45 8.04 -9.93
CA TYR A 139 -9.36 8.76 -11.18
C TYR A 139 -7.92 8.84 -11.68
N ILE A 140 -7.78 9.23 -12.95
CA ILE A 140 -6.48 9.44 -13.58
C ILE A 140 -6.26 10.95 -13.70
N ASP A 141 -5.23 11.43 -13.03
CA ASP A 141 -4.78 12.80 -13.10
C ASP A 141 -3.77 12.95 -14.24
N THR A 142 -4.16 13.73 -15.26
CA THR A 142 -3.37 14.04 -16.44
C THR A 142 -2.72 15.42 -16.37
N SER A 143 -2.77 16.11 -15.22
CA SER A 143 -2.16 17.42 -15.03
C SER A 143 -0.63 17.39 -14.92
N PHE A 144 -0.05 16.20 -14.79
CA PHE A 144 1.39 15.97 -14.77
C PHE A 144 1.86 15.39 -16.11
N ASP A 145 3.15 15.56 -16.45
CA ASP A 145 3.78 14.98 -17.67
C ASP A 145 3.51 13.48 -17.86
N LYS A 146 3.27 12.77 -16.75
CA LYS A 146 2.96 11.34 -16.70
C LYS A 146 1.64 11.15 -15.96
N PRO A 147 0.64 10.48 -16.56
CA PRO A 147 -0.63 10.20 -15.91
C PRO A 147 -0.43 9.49 -14.56
N ARG A 148 -1.17 9.93 -13.54
CA ARG A 148 -1.10 9.36 -12.19
C ARG A 148 -2.47 8.87 -11.76
N ILE A 149 -2.53 7.66 -11.21
CA ILE A 149 -3.74 7.17 -10.56
C ILE A 149 -3.84 7.86 -9.20
N ARG A 150 -5.00 8.45 -8.91
CA ARG A 150 -5.31 9.14 -7.66
C ARG A 150 -6.63 8.64 -7.10
N MET A 151 -6.81 8.82 -5.80
CA MET A 151 -8.05 8.51 -5.12
C MET A 151 -8.46 9.68 -4.24
N SER A 152 -9.69 10.13 -4.43
CA SER A 152 -10.38 11.03 -3.50
C SER A 152 -11.19 10.20 -2.51
N PHE A 153 -11.02 10.45 -1.21
CA PHE A 153 -11.73 9.74 -0.14
C PHE A 153 -11.85 10.59 1.12
N SER A 154 -12.76 10.18 2.00
CA SER A 154 -13.02 10.84 3.28
C SER A 154 -12.98 9.83 4.41
N ASP A 155 -12.20 10.10 5.45
CA ASP A 155 -12.21 9.30 6.68
C ASP A 155 -13.31 9.73 7.67
N GLY A 156 -14.21 10.62 7.22
CA GLY A 156 -15.28 11.22 8.03
C GLY A 156 -14.87 12.50 8.75
N LYS A 157 -13.57 12.77 8.90
CA LYS A 157 -13.03 14.03 9.47
C LYS A 157 -12.23 14.82 8.45
N LEU A 158 -11.51 14.13 7.57
CA LEU A 158 -10.56 14.69 6.61
C LEU A 158 -10.94 14.27 5.19
N GLU A 159 -11.02 15.25 4.29
CA GLU A 159 -11.09 15.02 2.85
C GLU A 159 -9.68 14.88 2.28
N CYS A 160 -9.44 13.75 1.61
CA CYS A 160 -8.13 13.30 1.18
C CYS A 160 -8.08 13.08 -0.32
N ASP A 161 -6.98 13.49 -0.93
CA ASP A 161 -6.62 13.16 -2.30
C ASP A 161 -5.17 12.67 -2.33
N ALA A 162 -5.02 11.35 -2.53
CA ALA A 162 -3.73 10.67 -2.46
C ALA A 162 -3.42 9.90 -3.75
N PRO A 163 -2.13 9.79 -4.14
CA PRO A 163 -1.72 8.90 -5.21
C PRO A 163 -2.06 7.45 -4.86
N VAL A 164 -2.56 6.71 -5.85
CA VAL A 164 -2.74 5.27 -5.77
C VAL A 164 -1.51 4.61 -6.37
N THR A 165 -0.87 3.74 -5.60
CA THR A 165 0.38 3.07 -5.97
C THR A 165 0.22 1.55 -6.02
N ASP A 166 -1.02 1.08 -6.11
CA ASP A 166 -1.34 -0.34 -6.26
C ASP A 166 -0.75 -0.89 -7.56
N LEU A 167 0.24 -1.78 -7.43
CA LEU A 167 0.98 -2.37 -8.56
C LEU A 167 0.04 -3.09 -9.55
N ARG A 168 -1.11 -3.56 -9.07
CA ARG A 168 -2.13 -4.25 -9.86
C ARG A 168 -2.76 -3.33 -10.91
N LEU A 169 -2.87 -2.03 -10.63
CA LEU A 169 -3.54 -1.05 -11.49
C LEU A 169 -2.68 -0.53 -12.65
N TYR A 170 -1.47 -1.06 -12.82
CA TYR A 170 -0.56 -0.72 -13.90
C TYR A 170 -0.45 -1.88 -14.90
N HIS A 171 -0.03 -1.59 -16.13
CA HIS A 171 0.35 -2.63 -17.09
C HIS A 171 1.60 -3.41 -16.65
N ILE A 172 2.05 -4.36 -17.45
CA ILE A 172 3.23 -5.18 -17.16
C ILE A 172 4.53 -4.36 -17.12
N ASP A 173 4.54 -3.18 -17.75
CA ASP A 173 5.63 -2.21 -17.64
C ASP A 173 5.74 -1.53 -16.25
N ASN A 174 4.75 -1.78 -15.38
CA ASN A 174 4.58 -1.21 -14.04
C ASN A 174 4.77 0.31 -14.01
N PHE A 175 4.40 0.95 -15.11
CA PHE A 175 4.57 2.37 -15.33
C PHE A 175 3.28 2.98 -15.89
N SER A 176 2.69 2.36 -16.91
CA SER A 176 1.49 2.86 -17.57
C SER A 176 0.24 2.44 -16.79
N PRO A 177 -0.64 3.37 -16.39
CA PRO A 177 -1.93 3.03 -15.79
C PRO A 177 -2.75 2.13 -16.71
N ASN A 178 -3.38 1.10 -16.15
CA ASN A 178 -4.31 0.24 -16.88
C ASN A 178 -5.72 0.82 -16.80
N TYR A 179 -6.10 1.63 -17.78
CA TYR A 179 -7.35 2.38 -17.82
C TYR A 179 -8.58 1.48 -17.68
N GLN A 180 -8.63 0.35 -18.40
CA GLN A 180 -9.77 -0.57 -18.32
C GLN A 180 -9.89 -1.21 -16.93
N LEU A 181 -8.78 -1.56 -16.30
CA LEU A 181 -8.81 -2.11 -14.94
C LEU A 181 -9.23 -1.05 -13.91
N ILE A 182 -8.81 0.20 -14.07
CA ILE A 182 -9.19 1.30 -13.19
C ILE A 182 -10.70 1.58 -13.30
N GLU A 183 -11.28 1.54 -14.50
CA GLU A 183 -12.72 1.67 -14.70
C GLU A 183 -13.48 0.54 -14.00
N LYS A 184 -13.07 -0.72 -14.19
CA LYS A 184 -13.63 -1.88 -13.47
C LYS A 184 -13.50 -1.74 -11.95
N MET A 185 -12.38 -1.18 -11.48
CA MET A 185 -12.15 -0.93 -10.05
C MET A 185 -13.15 0.09 -9.50
N ASN A 186 -13.43 1.17 -10.24
CA ASN A 186 -14.46 2.13 -9.86
C ASN A 186 -15.85 1.50 -9.82
N GLU A 187 -16.21 0.66 -10.79
CA GLU A 187 -17.48 -0.08 -10.73
C GLU A 187 -17.58 -0.95 -9.48
N HIS A 188 -16.48 -1.62 -9.12
CA HIS A 188 -16.43 -2.44 -7.90
C HIS A 188 -16.57 -1.59 -6.65
N VAL A 189 -15.93 -0.41 -6.58
CA VAL A 189 -16.13 0.53 -5.47
C VAL A 189 -17.61 0.93 -5.33
N LEU A 190 -18.31 1.16 -6.45
CA LEU A 190 -19.72 1.52 -6.44
C LEU A 190 -20.64 0.35 -6.05
N LYS A 191 -20.30 -0.89 -6.41
CA LYS A 191 -21.12 -2.07 -6.14
C LYS A 191 -20.82 -2.73 -4.79
N SER A 192 -19.59 -2.60 -4.30
CA SER A 192 -19.13 -3.25 -3.09
C SER A 192 -19.89 -2.75 -1.86
N SER A 193 -20.17 -3.69 -0.96
CA SER A 193 -20.80 -3.45 0.33
C SER A 193 -19.81 -2.95 1.38
N ASP A 194 -18.53 -3.29 1.24
CA ASP A 194 -17.47 -2.87 2.17
C ASP A 194 -16.09 -2.95 1.51
N LEU A 195 -15.23 -1.98 1.83
CA LEU A 195 -13.87 -1.92 1.32
C LEU A 195 -12.89 -1.42 2.37
N ILE A 196 -11.65 -1.90 2.27
CA ILE A 196 -10.55 -1.49 3.12
C ILE A 196 -9.41 -1.02 2.22
N LEU A 197 -8.91 0.19 2.51
CA LEU A 197 -7.71 0.73 1.89
C LEU A 197 -6.49 0.31 2.72
N SER A 198 -5.48 -0.24 2.07
CA SER A 198 -4.14 -0.32 2.65
C SER A 198 -3.39 0.97 2.31
N LEU A 199 -2.97 1.71 3.32
CA LEU A 199 -2.35 3.04 3.20
C LEU A 199 -0.88 3.00 3.57
N GLY A 200 -0.11 3.92 3.01
CA GLY A 200 1.31 4.06 3.33
C GLY A 200 1.78 5.50 3.33
N LEU A 201 2.81 5.81 4.13
CA LEU A 201 3.60 7.03 4.02
C LEU A 201 4.86 6.74 3.19
N SER A 202 5.07 7.51 2.12
CA SER A 202 6.20 7.33 1.20
C SER A 202 7.55 7.49 1.88
N ARG A 203 8.64 7.15 1.20
CA ARG A 203 9.96 7.68 1.57
C ARG A 203 9.98 9.21 1.42
N PRO A 204 10.86 9.93 2.14
CA PRO A 204 10.91 11.40 2.10
C PRO A 204 11.07 11.90 0.66
N PHE A 205 10.23 12.84 0.25
CA PHE A 205 10.29 13.46 -1.06
C PHE A 205 9.90 14.94 -1.01
N SER A 206 10.77 15.80 -1.54
CA SER A 206 10.51 17.23 -1.75
C SER A 206 9.95 17.47 -3.15
N ARG A 207 8.88 18.28 -3.24
CA ARG A 207 8.29 18.64 -4.54
C ARG A 207 9.18 19.60 -5.34
N SER A 208 9.96 20.42 -4.64
CA SER A 208 11.04 21.25 -5.18
C SER A 208 12.05 21.55 -4.06
N PRO A 209 13.26 22.07 -4.39
CA PRO A 209 14.32 22.27 -3.41
C PRO A 209 13.96 23.20 -2.23
N GLU A 210 12.94 24.05 -2.40
CA GLU A 210 12.52 25.04 -1.40
C GLU A 210 11.54 24.46 -0.36
N PHE A 211 11.04 23.25 -0.57
CA PHE A 211 10.13 22.60 0.38
C PHE A 211 10.83 21.47 1.13
N ASP A 212 10.58 21.43 2.43
CA ASP A 212 11.01 20.32 3.26
C ASP A 212 10.51 18.99 2.70
N PRO A 213 11.34 17.93 2.77
CA PRO A 213 10.92 16.62 2.34
C PRO A 213 9.80 16.11 3.24
N VAL A 214 8.80 15.48 2.63
CA VAL A 214 7.63 14.91 3.33
C VAL A 214 7.49 13.44 2.98
N ASN A 215 7.09 12.64 3.96
CA ASN A 215 6.60 11.28 3.78
C ASN A 215 5.11 11.34 3.41
N TRP A 216 4.81 11.32 2.11
CA TRP A 216 3.47 11.58 1.60
C TRP A 216 2.53 10.40 1.79
N LEU A 217 1.27 10.66 2.13
CA LEU A 217 0.21 9.66 2.17
C LEU A 217 -0.03 9.07 0.77
N GLN A 218 -0.20 7.75 0.70
CA GLN A 218 -0.46 6.99 -0.51
C GLN A 218 -1.52 5.93 -0.23
N VAL A 219 -2.36 5.65 -1.23
CA VAL A 219 -3.20 4.45 -1.24
C VAL A 219 -2.36 3.34 -1.87
N ASN A 220 -1.92 2.40 -1.06
CA ASN A 220 -1.07 1.30 -1.52
C ASN A 220 -1.89 0.23 -2.21
N ASN A 221 -3.03 -0.19 -1.62
CA ASN A 221 -3.91 -1.21 -2.22
C ASN A 221 -5.37 -1.02 -1.80
N ILE A 222 -6.26 -1.58 -2.60
CA ILE A 222 -7.71 -1.58 -2.39
C ILE A 222 -8.18 -3.02 -2.23
N HIS A 223 -8.96 -3.31 -1.19
CA HIS A 223 -9.50 -4.64 -0.90
C HIS A 223 -11.02 -4.54 -0.74
N PHE A 224 -11.76 -5.45 -1.38
CA PHE A 224 -13.23 -5.51 -1.31
C PHE A 224 -13.66 -6.77 -0.58
N ILE A 225 -14.74 -6.71 0.18
CA ILE A 225 -15.26 -7.89 0.89
C ILE A 225 -15.66 -9.03 -0.07
N GLU A 226 -16.17 -8.71 -1.27
CA GLU A 226 -16.62 -9.70 -2.25
C GLU A 226 -15.44 -10.43 -2.92
N LYS A 227 -14.28 -9.78 -3.01
CA LYS A 227 -13.03 -10.37 -3.51
C LYS A 227 -11.82 -9.81 -2.75
N PRO A 228 -11.59 -10.27 -1.50
CA PRO A 228 -10.56 -9.71 -0.62
C PRO A 228 -9.15 -9.85 -1.17
N ILE A 229 -8.91 -10.96 -1.87
CA ILE A 229 -7.63 -11.26 -2.51
C ILE A 229 -7.81 -11.13 -4.02
N LEU A 230 -7.25 -10.07 -4.59
CA LEU A 230 -7.08 -9.90 -6.03
C LEU A 230 -5.58 -9.95 -6.33
N ARG A 231 -5.13 -11.03 -6.97
CA ARG A 231 -3.72 -11.28 -7.26
C ARG A 231 -3.32 -10.72 -8.61
N ILE A 232 -2.04 -10.49 -8.82
CA ILE A 232 -1.54 -10.03 -10.13
C ILE A 232 -1.87 -11.04 -11.24
N SER A 233 -1.74 -12.34 -10.95
CA SER A 233 -2.07 -13.42 -11.90
C SER A 233 -3.53 -13.45 -12.32
N ASP A 234 -4.44 -12.83 -11.55
CA ASP A 234 -5.87 -12.82 -11.88
C ASP A 234 -6.23 -11.73 -12.91
N ILE A 235 -5.30 -10.81 -13.18
CA ILE A 235 -5.55 -9.58 -13.94
C ILE A 235 -4.50 -9.26 -15.00
N LYS A 236 -3.28 -9.82 -14.87
CA LYS A 236 -2.21 -9.72 -15.88
C LYS A 236 -1.95 -11.13 -16.41
N PRO A 237 -2.25 -11.42 -17.68
CA PRO A 237 -1.86 -12.67 -18.32
C PRO A 237 -0.34 -12.74 -18.53
#